data_AF-A0AAD1NMX2-F1
#
_entry.id   AF-A0AAD1NMX2-F1
#
_cell.length_a   1.000
_cell.length_b   1.000
_cell.length_c   1.000
_cell.angle_alpha   90.00
_cell.angle_beta   90.00
_cell.angle_gamma   90.00
#
_symmetry.space_group_name_H-M   'P 1'
#
loop_
_entity.id
_entity.type
_entity.pdbx_description
1 polymer ?
#
loop_
_entity_poly.entity_id
_entity_poly.type
_entity_poly.pdbx_seq_one_letter_code
_entity_poly.pdbx_strand_id
1 'polypeptide(L)'
;MAKDVAEALGYGRDAAAPRKVISNIVANHCPNRIQITRKDVSYETQDTFGKAPSLSIIPESDLYRLVMRSNLPSAQAFQDWVCGTVLPAIRKDGAYIMGEEKGINGK
;
A
#
# COMPACT_ATOMS: atom_id res chain seq x y z
N MET A 1 1.37 -8.36 -5.11
CA MET A 1 1.68 -7.51 -3.94
C MET A 1 1.41 -6.03 -4.18
N ALA A 2 1.91 -5.37 -5.23
CA ALA A 2 1.48 -3.98 -5.52
C ALA A 2 -0.01 -3.85 -5.91
N LYS A 3 -0.48 -4.80 -6.72
CA LYS A 3 -1.88 -4.86 -7.18
C LYS A 3 -2.86 -5.02 -6.01
N ASP A 4 -2.52 -5.89 -5.06
CA ASP A 4 -3.41 -6.23 -3.94
C ASP A 4 -3.60 -5.04 -3.00
N VAL A 5 -2.54 -4.25 -2.76
CA VAL A 5 -2.65 -2.99 -2.00
C VAL A 5 -3.56 -2.00 -2.72
N ALA A 6 -3.39 -1.83 -4.03
CA ALA A 6 -4.22 -0.92 -4.81
C ALA A 6 -5.70 -1.35 -4.77
N GLU A 7 -5.96 -2.65 -4.91
CA GLU A 7 -7.31 -3.24 -4.84
C GLU A 7 -7.92 -3.13 -3.43
N ALA A 8 -7.14 -3.34 -2.37
CA ALA A 8 -7.57 -3.17 -0.99
C ALA A 8 -8.01 -1.73 -0.70
N LEU A 9 -7.27 -0.74 -1.23
CA LEU A 9 -7.69 0.66 -1.18
C LEU A 9 -8.93 0.93 -2.05
N GLY A 10 -9.22 0.08 -3.03
CA GLY A 10 -10.40 0.19 -3.90
C GLY A 10 -10.08 0.73 -5.29
N TYR A 11 -8.81 0.92 -5.63
CA TYR A 11 -8.42 1.16 -7.02
C TYR A 11 -8.76 -0.07 -7.87
N GLY A 12 -9.43 0.12 -9.01
CA GLY A 12 -9.78 -0.99 -9.90
C GLY A 12 -11.07 -1.73 -9.54
N ARG A 13 -11.81 -1.29 -8.51
CA ARG A 13 -13.09 -1.92 -8.10
C ARG A 13 -14.23 -1.61 -9.08
N ASP A 14 -14.14 -0.51 -9.81
CA ASP A 14 -15.02 -0.20 -10.93
C ASP A 14 -14.57 -1.06 -12.11
N ALA A 15 -15.47 -1.88 -12.68
CA ALA A 15 -15.15 -2.74 -13.83
C ALA A 15 -14.57 -1.98 -15.04
N ALA A 16 -14.74 -0.66 -15.06
CA ALA A 16 -14.21 0.26 -16.06
C ALA A 16 -12.80 0.79 -15.78
N ALA A 17 -12.22 0.61 -14.58
CA ALA A 17 -10.88 1.10 -14.27
C ALA A 17 -9.83 0.16 -14.90
N PRO A 18 -9.21 0.53 -16.03
CA PRO A 18 -8.35 -0.39 -16.76
C PRO A 18 -7.12 -0.72 -15.91
N ARG A 19 -6.53 -1.92 -16.09
CA ARG A 19 -5.27 -2.33 -15.43
C ARG A 19 -4.15 -1.27 -15.54
N LYS A 20 -4.19 -0.43 -16.58
CA LYS A 20 -3.31 0.74 -16.76
C LYS A 20 -3.40 1.77 -15.63
N VAL A 21 -4.58 1.97 -15.02
CA VAL A 21 -4.77 2.90 -13.89
C VAL A 21 -3.98 2.43 -12.67
N ILE A 22 -4.11 1.16 -12.28
CA ILE A 22 -3.35 0.60 -11.15
C ILE A 22 -1.84 0.70 -11.42
N SER A 23 -1.40 0.34 -12.63
CA SER A 23 0.01 0.44 -13.01
C SER A 23 0.55 1.87 -12.93
N ASN A 24 -0.21 2.87 -13.39
CA ASN A 24 0.20 4.27 -13.34
C ASN A 24 0.24 4.80 -11.92
N ILE A 25 -0.74 4.45 -11.08
CA ILE A 25 -0.77 4.84 -9.66
C ILE A 25 0.47 4.29 -8.96
N VAL A 26 0.74 2.99 -9.10
CA VAL A 26 1.93 2.37 -8.49
C VAL A 26 3.20 3.02 -9.03
N ALA A 27 3.29 3.29 -10.33
CA ALA A 27 4.47 3.94 -10.91
C ALA A 27 4.71 5.36 -10.36
N ASN A 28 3.64 6.16 -10.17
CA ASN A 28 3.74 7.55 -9.74
C ASN A 28 3.95 7.71 -8.23
N HIS A 29 3.37 6.81 -7.43
CA HIS A 29 3.38 6.93 -5.97
C HIS A 29 4.43 6.05 -5.29
N CYS A 30 4.92 5.01 -5.97
CA CYS A 30 5.87 4.03 -5.44
C CYS A 30 7.21 4.05 -6.20
N PRO A 31 8.08 5.05 -5.97
CA PRO A 31 9.39 5.16 -6.64
C PRO A 31 10.41 4.11 -6.18
N ASN A 32 10.27 3.60 -4.96
CA ASN A 32 11.16 2.59 -4.35
C ASN A 32 10.64 1.16 -4.54
N ARG A 33 9.61 0.95 -5.36
CA ARG A 33 9.06 -0.38 -5.64
C ARG A 33 10.13 -1.29 -6.24
N ILE A 34 10.15 -2.54 -5.80
CA ILE A 34 11.03 -3.57 -6.35
C ILE A 34 10.28 -4.24 -7.51
N GLN A 35 10.90 -4.23 -8.69
CA GLN A 35 10.38 -4.90 -9.87
C GLN A 35 11.16 -6.18 -10.12
N ILE A 36 10.47 -7.30 -9.99
CA ILE A 36 11.01 -8.61 -10.33
C ILE A 36 10.53 -8.93 -11.74
N THR A 37 11.48 -9.03 -12.65
CA THR A 37 11.28 -9.37 -14.06
C THR A 37 11.80 -10.78 -14.33
N ARG A 38 11.60 -11.28 -15.57
CA ARG A 38 12.15 -12.58 -15.97
C ARG A 38 13.67 -12.66 -15.87
N LYS A 39 14.36 -11.53 -15.97
CA LYS A 39 15.82 -11.48 -15.87
C LYS A 39 16.32 -11.73 -14.44
N ASP A 40 15.44 -11.54 -13.47
CA ASP A 40 15.74 -11.67 -12.04
C ASP A 40 15.40 -13.08 -11.51
N VAL A 41 14.92 -13.98 -12.37
CA VAL A 41 14.41 -15.32 -12.02
C VAL A 41 15.23 -16.39 -12.74
N SER A 42 15.65 -17.43 -12.02
CA SER A 42 16.53 -18.50 -12.52
C SER A 42 15.90 -19.30 -13.68
N TYR A 43 16.74 -19.87 -14.55
CA TYR A 43 16.31 -20.65 -15.72
C TYR A 43 15.44 -21.86 -15.35
N GLU A 44 15.77 -22.55 -14.25
CA GLU A 44 15.01 -23.70 -13.73
C GLU A 44 13.56 -23.33 -13.38
N THR A 45 13.37 -22.10 -12.90
CA THR A 45 12.04 -21.56 -12.59
C THR A 45 11.34 -20.96 -13.82
N GLN A 46 12.05 -20.65 -14.91
CA GLN A 46 11.43 -20.01 -16.10
C GLN A 46 10.44 -20.95 -16.81
N ASP A 47 10.72 -22.25 -16.86
CA ASP A 47 9.85 -23.24 -17.53
C ASP A 47 8.55 -23.52 -16.75
N THR A 48 8.60 -23.48 -15.41
CA THR A 48 7.41 -23.62 -14.54
C THR A 48 6.49 -22.41 -14.57
N PHE A 49 7.01 -21.20 -14.83
CA PHE A 49 6.23 -19.96 -14.74
C PHE A 49 5.79 -19.38 -16.10
N GLY A 50 6.12 -20.03 -17.23
CA GLY A 50 5.71 -19.57 -18.56
C GLY A 50 6.06 -18.10 -18.83
N LYS A 51 5.15 -17.33 -19.48
CA LYS A 51 5.25 -15.86 -19.54
C LYS A 51 4.98 -15.26 -18.15
N ALA A 52 5.88 -15.46 -17.20
CA ALA A 52 5.76 -14.93 -15.85
C ALA A 52 5.47 -13.41 -15.92
N PRO A 53 4.36 -12.92 -15.30
CA PRO A 53 4.10 -11.50 -15.24
C PRO A 53 5.17 -10.84 -14.34
N SER A 54 5.62 -9.65 -14.73
CA SER A 54 6.50 -8.84 -13.88
C SER A 54 5.80 -8.58 -12.55
N LEU A 55 6.46 -8.94 -11.45
CA LEU A 55 5.94 -8.71 -10.10
C LEU A 55 6.47 -7.38 -9.57
N SER A 56 5.57 -6.56 -9.05
CA SER A 56 5.91 -5.32 -8.36
C SER A 56 5.64 -5.48 -6.87
N ILE A 57 6.65 -5.20 -6.06
CA ILE A 57 6.62 -5.23 -4.59
C ILE A 57 6.74 -3.79 -4.11
N ILE A 58 5.79 -3.35 -3.30
CA ILE A 58 5.77 -2.01 -2.71
C ILE A 58 6.39 -2.12 -1.30
N PRO A 59 7.50 -1.43 -1.01
CA PRO A 59 8.02 -1.36 0.36
C PRO A 59 7.12 -0.49 1.23
N GLU A 60 7.24 -0.63 2.55
CA GLU A 60 6.42 0.08 3.54
C GLU A 60 6.41 1.60 3.36
N SER A 61 7.56 2.20 3.03
CA SER A 61 7.64 3.65 2.75
C SER A 61 6.71 4.09 1.62
N ASP A 62 6.62 3.29 0.56
CA ASP A 62 5.81 3.60 -0.60
C ASP A 62 4.34 3.22 -0.37
N LEU A 63 4.08 2.21 0.46
CA LEU A 63 2.74 1.90 0.96
C LEU A 63 2.16 3.12 1.68
N TYR A 64 2.90 3.70 2.63
CA TYR A 64 2.44 4.90 3.33
C TYR A 64 2.28 6.09 2.39
N ARG A 65 3.19 6.30 1.44
CA ARG A 65 3.05 7.36 0.44
C ARG A 65 1.81 7.21 -0.43
N LEU A 66 1.47 5.98 -0.81
CA LEU A 66 0.27 5.68 -1.58
C LEU A 66 -0.98 5.97 -0.76
N VAL A 67 -1.04 5.47 0.48
CA VAL A 67 -2.19 5.65 1.36
C VAL A 67 -2.40 7.13 1.69
N MET A 68 -1.36 7.84 2.13
CA MET A 68 -1.44 9.26 2.56
C MET A 68 -1.77 10.24 1.43
N ARG A 69 -1.70 9.80 0.16
CA ARG A 69 -2.07 10.62 -1.01
C ARG A 69 -3.39 10.20 -1.65
N SER A 70 -4.02 9.15 -1.14
CA SER A 70 -5.28 8.64 -1.68
C SER A 70 -6.46 9.38 -1.05
N ASN A 71 -7.45 9.69 -1.87
CA ASN A 71 -8.75 10.23 -1.44
C ASN A 71 -9.82 9.15 -1.31
N LEU A 72 -9.45 7.87 -1.39
CA LEU A 72 -10.41 6.76 -1.26
C LEU A 72 -10.86 6.63 0.21
N PRO A 73 -12.13 6.30 0.48
CA PRO A 73 -12.65 6.20 1.85
C PRO A 73 -11.87 5.22 2.74
N SER A 74 -11.42 4.10 2.18
CA SER A 74 -10.58 3.11 2.87
C SER A 74 -9.21 3.68 3.28
N ALA A 75 -8.62 4.53 2.45
CA ALA A 75 -7.36 5.20 2.74
C ALA A 75 -7.56 6.28 3.80
N GLN A 76 -8.65 7.05 3.72
CA GLN A 76 -9.00 8.08 4.70
C GLN A 76 -9.20 7.48 6.09
N ALA A 77 -9.92 6.36 6.21
CA ALA A 77 -10.09 5.68 7.49
C ALA A 77 -8.75 5.29 8.14
N PHE A 78 -7.78 4.83 7.34
CA PHE A 78 -6.42 4.57 7.82
C PHE A 78 -5.68 5.84 8.20
N GLN A 79 -5.77 6.89 7.37
CA GLN A 79 -5.17 8.20 7.65
C GLN A 79 -5.70 8.79 8.96
N ASP A 80 -7.01 8.74 9.19
CA ASP A 80 -7.66 9.25 10.40
C ASP A 80 -7.20 8.50 11.64
N TRP A 81 -7.11 7.17 11.56
CA TRP A 81 -6.58 6.36 12.66
C TRP A 81 -5.10 6.69 12.95
N VAL A 82 -4.26 6.76 11.92
CA VAL A 82 -2.83 7.06 12.09
C VAL A 82 -2.63 8.48 12.62
N CYS A 83 -3.26 9.48 12.03
CA CYS A 83 -3.08 10.89 12.38
C CYS A 83 -3.82 11.30 13.65
N GLY A 84 -4.94 10.65 13.98
CA GLY A 84 -5.74 10.95 15.16
C GLY A 84 -5.32 10.16 16.40
N THR A 85 -4.79 8.96 16.23
CA THR A 85 -4.45 8.05 17.36
C THR A 85 -2.97 7.78 17.44
N VAL A 86 -2.39 7.19 16.39
CA VAL A 86 -1.03 6.63 16.43
C VAL A 86 0.04 7.73 16.56
N LEU A 87 0.05 8.70 15.64
CA LEU A 87 1.04 9.77 15.65
C LEU A 87 0.91 10.67 16.89
N PRO A 88 -0.29 11.03 17.37
CA PRO A 88 -0.43 11.76 18.62
C PRO A 88 0.09 11.01 19.85
N ALA A 89 -0.12 9.69 19.94
CA ALA A 89 0.43 8.87 21.03
C ALA A 89 1.96 8.85 20.97
N ILE A 90 2.55 8.53 19.80
CA ILE A 90 4.01 8.54 19.62
C ILE A 90 4.61 9.90 19.95
N ARG A 91 3.95 11.00 19.56
CA ARG A 91 4.44 12.36 19.85
C ARG A 91 4.43 12.68 21.35
N LYS A 92 3.45 12.18 22.11
CA LYS A 92 3.32 12.45 23.55
C LYS A 92 4.21 11.52 24.38
N ASP A 93 4.18 10.24 24.06
CA ASP A 93 4.66 9.18 24.94
C ASP A 93 5.91 8.48 24.38
N GLY A 94 6.34 8.84 23.16
CA GLY A 94 7.50 8.26 22.48
C GLY A 94 7.24 6.90 21.83
N ALA A 95 6.06 6.33 22.04
CA ALA A 95 5.63 5.05 21.47
C ALA A 95 4.10 5.02 21.30
N TYR A 96 3.61 4.06 20.54
CA TYR A 96 2.19 3.70 20.50
C TYR A 96 2.03 2.31 21.13
N ILE A 97 1.26 2.21 22.21
CA ILE A 97 0.97 0.95 22.88
C ILE A 97 -0.44 0.51 22.47
N MET A 98 -0.54 -0.67 21.86
CA MET A 98 -1.82 -1.26 21.46
C MET A 98 -2.73 -1.41 22.69
N GLY A 99 -3.87 -0.71 22.69
CA GLY A 99 -4.81 -0.64 23.81
C GLY A 99 -5.01 0.77 24.41
N GLU A 100 -4.21 1.76 24.01
CA GLU A 100 -4.36 3.17 24.43
C GLU A 100 -5.36 3.98 23.60
N GLU A 101 -6.12 3.32 22.72
CA GLU A 101 -7.16 3.93 21.86
C GLU A 101 -8.30 4.64 22.62
N LYS A 102 -8.37 4.49 23.95
CA LYS A 102 -9.40 5.08 24.81
C LYS A 102 -9.21 6.57 25.17
N GLY A 103 -8.26 7.28 24.58
CA GLY A 103 -7.95 8.67 24.97
C GLY A 103 -8.71 9.81 24.27
N ILE A 104 -9.55 9.55 23.26
CA ILE A 104 -10.12 10.62 22.41
C ILE A 104 -11.65 10.63 22.26
N ASN A 105 -12.39 9.70 22.87
CA ASN A 105 -13.86 9.73 22.94
C ASN A 105 -14.38 9.94 24.38
N GLY A 106 -13.73 10.87 25.09
CA GLY A 106 -14.19 11.39 26.37
C GLY A 106 -14.78 12.79 26.23
N LYS A 107 -15.79 12.96 25.37
CA LYS A 107 -16.79 14.03 25.43
C LYS A 107 -17.97 13.72 24.52
#